data_AF-A0A7C3W0C8-F1
#
_entry.id   AF-A0A7C3W0C8-F1
#
_cell.length_a   1.000
_cell.length_b   1.000
_cell.length_c   1.000
_cell.angle_alpha   90.00
_cell.angle_beta   90.00
_cell.angle_gamma   90.00
#
_symmetry.space_group_name_H-M   'P 1'
#
loop_
_entity.id
_entity.type
_entity.pdbx_description
1 polymer ?
#
loop_
_entity_poly.entity_id
_entity_poly.type
_entity_poly.pdbx_seq_one_letter_code
_entity_poly.pdbx_strand_id
1 'polypeptide(L)'
;MKRSRLTPLLIIILALLSLQVLAFNPATPPTQRNAILFSWDGVQLAHLNECLSRNELPNLAALIAEGNFVKIDVTNHKTDTKAGHTQMLTGYDPDITGVMSNSNFKAIPEGLSIFERLESAFGDDNITTIMVTGKTHHLGNCPPSKPEDIESAKKKLKKLGPPKA
;
A
#
# COMPACT_ATOMS: atom_id res chain seq x y z
N MET A 1 16.88 -35.82 37.00
CA MET A 1 16.16 -34.57 36.63
C MET A 1 15.89 -34.56 35.12
N LYS A 2 14.66 -34.87 34.69
CA LYS A 2 14.25 -34.79 33.28
C LYS A 2 14.10 -33.32 32.89
N ARG A 3 15.04 -32.77 32.12
CA ARG A 3 14.88 -31.44 31.51
C ARG A 3 13.66 -31.48 30.59
N SER A 4 12.63 -30.71 30.93
CA SER A 4 11.40 -30.58 30.15
C SER A 4 11.73 -30.14 28.73
N ARG A 5 11.35 -30.93 27.72
CA ARG A 5 11.53 -30.59 26.30
C ARG A 5 10.55 -29.50 25.83
N LEU A 6 9.64 -29.03 26.69
CA LEU A 6 8.63 -28.01 26.37
C LEU A 6 9.16 -26.58 26.52
N THR A 7 10.17 -26.37 27.36
CA THR A 7 10.76 -25.05 27.63
C THR A 7 11.39 -24.38 26.40
N PRO A 8 12.21 -25.07 25.56
CA PRO A 8 12.78 -24.43 24.37
C PRO A 8 11.73 -24.10 23.31
N LEU A 9 10.68 -24.92 23.18
CA LEU A 9 9.60 -24.69 22.22
C LEU A 9 8.78 -23.44 22.58
N LEU A 10 8.48 -23.26 23.87
CA LEU A 10 7.78 -22.07 24.36
C LEU A 10 8.59 -20.79 24.14
N ILE A 11 9.92 -20.84 24.32
CA ILE A 11 10.82 -19.70 24.07
C ILE A 11 10.85 -19.36 22.57
N ILE A 12 10.88 -20.36 21.69
CA ILE A 12 10.82 -20.12 20.23
C ILE A 12 9.47 -19.53 19.82
N ILE A 13 8.36 -20.01 20.37
CA ILE A 13 7.03 -19.47 20.10
C ILE A 13 6.92 -18.02 20.61
N LEU A 14 7.40 -17.73 21.82
CA LEU A 14 7.44 -16.37 22.36
C LEU A 14 8.35 -15.44 21.53
N ALA A 15 9.50 -15.93 21.08
CA ALA A 15 10.40 -15.17 20.20
C ALA A 15 9.73 -14.86 18.85
N LEU A 16 9.09 -15.85 18.22
CA LEU A 16 8.36 -15.68 16.95
C LEU A 16 7.14 -14.75 17.09
N LEU A 17 6.46 -14.78 18.24
CA LEU A 17 5.37 -13.84 18.56
C LEU A 17 5.89 -12.41 18.81
N SER A 18 7.10 -12.26 19.37
CA SER A 18 7.72 -10.94 19.60
C SER A 18 8.31 -10.29 18.33
N LEU A 19 8.55 -11.07 17.27
CA LEU A 19 9.05 -10.59 15.97
C LEU A 19 7.98 -9.85 15.14
N GLN A 20 6.71 -9.86 15.55
CA GLN A 20 5.58 -9.33 14.78
C GLN A 20 5.36 -7.81 14.93
N VAL A 21 6.21 -7.06 15.66
CA VAL A 21 5.97 -5.63 15.96
C VAL A 21 7.19 -4.73 15.71
N LEU A 22 8.07 -5.06 14.77
CA LEU A 22 9.21 -4.20 14.41
C LEU A 22 8.97 -3.29 13.21
N ALA A 23 7.78 -3.30 12.60
CA ALA A 23 7.47 -2.35 11.53
C ALA A 23 7.23 -0.93 12.05
N PHE A 24 6.91 -0.77 13.35
CA PHE A 24 6.61 0.54 13.92
C PHE A 24 7.08 0.62 15.37
N ASN A 25 8.08 1.46 15.63
CA ASN A 25 8.45 1.78 17.01
C ASN A 25 7.45 2.81 17.55
N PRO A 26 6.55 2.44 18.50
CA PRO A 26 5.59 3.38 19.07
C PRO A 26 6.26 4.54 19.82
N ALA A 27 7.56 4.43 20.13
CA ALA A 27 8.35 5.50 20.73
C ALA A 27 8.87 6.53 19.72
N THR A 28 8.82 6.28 18.40
CA THR A 28 9.18 7.30 17.40
C THR A 28 8.25 8.49 17.58
N PRO A 29 8.69 9.74 17.80
CA PRO A 29 7.81 10.89 17.92
C PRO A 29 6.96 11.11 16.65
N PRO A 30 5.70 11.58 16.75
CA PRO A 30 4.87 11.88 15.57
C PRO A 30 5.56 12.72 14.50
N THR A 31 6.37 13.69 14.91
CA THR A 31 7.18 14.56 14.04
C THR A 31 8.25 13.82 13.23
N GLN A 32 8.56 12.57 13.60
CA GLN A 32 9.54 11.71 12.95
C GLN A 32 8.88 10.51 12.23
N ARG A 33 7.54 10.48 12.15
CA ARG A 33 6.75 9.41 11.51
C ARG A 33 6.28 9.81 10.10
N ASN A 34 7.16 10.42 9.31
CA ASN A 34 6.83 10.74 7.92
C ASN A 34 6.96 9.48 7.05
N ALA A 35 5.94 9.20 6.24
CA ALA A 35 5.96 8.11 5.28
C ALA A 35 5.97 8.71 3.86
N ILE A 36 6.89 8.23 3.02
CA ILE A 36 6.96 8.61 1.61
C ILE A 36 6.74 7.35 0.78
N LEU A 37 5.69 7.34 -0.03
CA LEU A 37 5.45 6.33 -1.05
C LEU A 37 5.93 6.87 -2.40
N PHE A 38 6.98 6.24 -2.95
CA PHE A 38 7.46 6.55 -4.30
C PHE A 38 6.94 5.50 -5.30
N SER A 39 6.17 5.94 -6.29
CA SER A 39 5.71 5.10 -7.39
C SER A 39 6.53 5.42 -8.65
N TRP A 40 7.18 4.41 -9.22
CA TRP A 40 7.87 4.52 -10.50
C TRP A 40 7.10 3.73 -11.57
N ASP A 41 6.32 4.47 -12.36
CA ASP A 41 5.45 3.91 -13.39
C ASP A 41 6.25 3.27 -14.54
N GLY A 42 5.80 2.11 -15.01
CA GLY A 42 6.38 1.42 -16.17
C GLY A 42 7.73 0.72 -15.94
N VAL A 43 8.20 0.58 -14.69
CA VAL A 43 9.47 -0.12 -14.42
C VAL A 43 9.33 -1.62 -14.64
N GLN A 44 10.08 -2.15 -15.59
CA GLN A 44 10.20 -3.59 -15.80
C GLN A 44 11.30 -4.16 -14.89
N LEU A 45 10.95 -5.18 -14.11
CA LEU A 45 11.85 -5.81 -13.13
C LEU A 45 13.17 -6.32 -13.73
N ALA A 46 13.12 -6.92 -14.93
CA ALA A 46 14.32 -7.42 -15.61
C ALA A 46 15.32 -6.28 -15.88
N HIS A 47 14.84 -5.19 -16.48
CA HIS A 47 15.67 -4.03 -16.79
C HIS A 47 16.19 -3.34 -15.51
N LEU A 48 15.37 -3.26 -14.46
CA LEU A 48 15.79 -2.75 -13.15
C LEU A 48 16.99 -3.53 -12.60
N ASN A 49 16.93 -4.87 -12.65
CA ASN A 49 18.01 -5.72 -12.18
C ASN A 49 19.29 -5.58 -13.03
N GLU A 50 19.16 -5.43 -14.34
CA GLU A 50 20.30 -5.14 -15.22
C GLU A 50 20.99 -3.83 -14.81
N CYS A 51 20.22 -2.74 -14.63
CA CYS A 51 20.77 -1.45 -14.20
C CYS A 51 21.44 -1.52 -12.82
N LEU A 52 20.83 -2.24 -11.86
CA LEU A 52 21.44 -2.50 -10.56
C LEU A 52 22.76 -3.28 -10.69
N SER A 53 22.81 -4.29 -11.54
CA SER A 53 24.03 -5.09 -11.77
C SER A 53 25.17 -4.28 -12.39
N ARG A 54 24.84 -3.25 -13.19
CA ARG A 54 25.80 -2.29 -13.76
C ARG A 54 26.14 -1.12 -12.83
N ASN A 55 25.60 -1.11 -11.60
CA ASN A 55 25.75 -0.03 -10.62
C ASN A 55 25.26 1.35 -11.13
N GLU A 56 24.25 1.37 -12.01
CA GLU A 56 23.68 2.60 -12.57
C GLU A 56 22.66 3.27 -11.64
N LEU A 57 22.23 2.57 -10.59
CA LEU A 57 21.19 3.02 -9.63
C LEU A 57 21.73 3.02 -8.18
N PRO A 58 22.80 3.78 -7.87
CA PRO A 58 23.50 3.67 -6.58
C PRO A 58 22.63 4.05 -5.38
N ASN A 59 21.74 5.03 -5.53
CA ASN A 59 20.82 5.44 -4.45
C ASN A 59 19.78 4.36 -4.15
N LEU A 60 19.25 3.69 -5.18
CA LEU A 60 18.34 2.57 -4.97
C LEU A 60 19.06 1.37 -4.35
N ALA A 61 20.29 1.10 -4.78
CA ALA A 61 21.11 0.05 -4.19
C ALA A 61 21.36 0.28 -2.69
N ALA A 62 21.63 1.53 -2.28
CA ALA A 62 21.76 1.90 -0.87
C ALA A 62 20.45 1.67 -0.09
N LEU A 63 19.31 2.11 -0.63
CA LEU A 63 17.99 1.88 -0.01
C LEU A 63 17.68 0.38 0.15
N ILE A 64 18.03 -0.43 -0.85
CA ILE A 64 17.88 -1.89 -0.78
C ILE A 64 18.78 -2.49 0.30
N ALA A 65 20.02 -2.00 0.45
CA ALA A 65 20.97 -2.50 1.44
C ALA A 65 20.55 -2.19 2.88
N GLU A 66 19.86 -1.07 3.12
CA GLU A 66 19.32 -0.69 4.43
C GLU A 66 17.93 -1.28 4.71
N GLY A 67 17.22 -1.72 3.67
CA GLY A 67 15.82 -2.11 3.73
C GLY A 67 15.54 -3.52 3.20
N ASN A 68 14.37 -3.67 2.58
CA ASN A 68 13.93 -4.93 1.98
C ASN A 68 13.62 -4.71 0.49
N PHE A 69 13.99 -5.69 -0.34
CA PHE A 69 13.60 -5.73 -1.74
C PHE A 69 12.64 -6.90 -2.00
N VAL A 70 11.36 -6.57 -2.14
CA VAL A 70 10.28 -7.55 -2.25
C VAL A 70 9.73 -7.55 -3.68
N LYS A 71 9.61 -8.74 -4.26
CA LYS A 71 8.96 -8.95 -5.56
C LYS A 71 7.48 -9.20 -5.33
N ILE A 72 6.64 -8.45 -6.03
CA ILE A 72 5.17 -8.54 -5.94
C ILE A 72 4.64 -8.78 -7.34
N ASP A 73 3.82 -9.82 -7.49
CA ASP A 73 3.15 -10.14 -8.73
C ASP A 73 1.77 -9.48 -8.79
N VAL A 74 1.47 -8.84 -9.92
CA VAL A 74 0.13 -8.32 -10.23
C VAL A 74 -0.68 -9.45 -10.87
N THR A 75 -1.74 -9.90 -10.20
CA THR A 75 -2.47 -11.13 -10.58
C THR A 75 -3.91 -10.89 -11.03
N ASN A 76 -4.53 -9.79 -10.64
CA ASN A 76 -5.97 -9.60 -10.72
C ASN A 76 -6.40 -8.35 -11.52
N HIS A 77 -5.46 -7.64 -12.13
CA HIS A 77 -5.75 -6.52 -13.01
C HIS A 77 -4.75 -6.40 -14.15
N LYS A 78 -5.08 -5.57 -15.14
CA LYS A 78 -4.15 -5.25 -16.22
C LYS A 78 -2.98 -4.46 -15.64
N THR A 79 -1.75 -4.79 -16.02
CA THR A 79 -0.54 -4.04 -15.63
C THR A 79 -0.51 -2.68 -16.33
N ASP A 80 -1.31 -1.74 -15.82
CA ASP A 80 -1.42 -0.37 -16.31
C ASP A 80 -1.54 0.64 -15.16
N THR A 81 -1.43 1.92 -15.51
CA THR A 81 -1.29 3.01 -14.54
C THR A 81 -2.47 3.09 -13.57
N LYS A 82 -3.73 3.13 -14.06
CA LYS A 82 -4.92 3.35 -13.22
C LYS A 82 -5.14 2.18 -12.27
N ALA A 83 -5.14 0.95 -12.78
CA ALA A 83 -5.40 -0.21 -11.95
C ALA A 83 -4.29 -0.41 -10.90
N GLY A 84 -3.02 -0.30 -11.32
CA GLY A 84 -1.88 -0.42 -10.41
C GLY A 84 -1.85 0.63 -9.31
N HIS A 85 -2.01 1.92 -9.66
CA HIS A 85 -2.04 2.98 -8.64
C HIS A 85 -3.25 2.86 -7.72
N THR A 86 -4.41 2.44 -8.23
CA THR A 86 -5.61 2.28 -7.41
C THR A 86 -5.43 1.16 -6.39
N GLN A 87 -4.94 -0.02 -6.80
CA GLN A 87 -4.70 -1.12 -5.87
C GLN A 87 -3.60 -0.75 -4.86
N MET A 88 -2.53 -0.08 -5.29
CA MET A 88 -1.47 0.39 -4.40
C MET A 88 -1.97 1.38 -3.34
N LEU A 89 -2.82 2.34 -3.72
CA LEU A 89 -3.28 3.40 -2.81
C LEU A 89 -4.49 2.99 -1.97
N THR A 90 -5.20 1.93 -2.34
CA THR A 90 -6.39 1.45 -1.60
C THR A 90 -6.13 0.13 -0.86
N GLY A 91 -5.19 -0.68 -1.35
CA GLY A 91 -4.97 -2.05 -0.88
C GLY A 91 -6.07 -3.03 -1.30
N TYR A 92 -6.96 -2.64 -2.21
CA TYR A 92 -8.12 -3.43 -2.61
C TYR A 92 -8.14 -3.78 -4.10
N ASP A 93 -8.72 -4.93 -4.38
CA ASP A 93 -8.83 -5.47 -5.73
C ASP A 93 -9.79 -4.66 -6.62
N PRO A 94 -9.63 -4.76 -7.96
CA PRO A 94 -10.50 -4.08 -8.92
C PRO A 94 -12.01 -4.34 -8.74
N ASP A 95 -12.39 -5.52 -8.27
CA ASP A 95 -13.81 -5.85 -8.02
C ASP A 95 -14.42 -5.00 -6.90
N ILE A 96 -13.59 -4.56 -5.96
CA ILE A 96 -13.93 -3.66 -4.86
C ILE A 96 -13.85 -2.21 -5.35
N THR A 97 -12.71 -1.84 -5.93
CA THR A 97 -12.40 -0.44 -6.29
C THR A 97 -13.13 0.05 -7.55
N GLY A 98 -13.56 -0.87 -8.42
CA GLY A 98 -14.18 -0.58 -9.71
C GLY A 98 -13.20 -0.14 -10.80
N VAL A 99 -11.88 -0.29 -10.59
CA VAL A 99 -10.82 0.14 -11.53
C VAL A 99 -10.11 -1.08 -12.11
N MET A 100 -10.58 -1.55 -13.28
CA MET A 100 -10.03 -2.74 -13.95
C MET A 100 -8.83 -2.42 -14.85
N SER A 101 -8.82 -1.24 -15.47
CA SER A 101 -7.79 -0.80 -16.41
C SER A 101 -7.81 0.72 -16.62
N ASN A 102 -6.87 1.23 -17.41
CA ASN A 102 -6.82 2.62 -17.89
C ASN A 102 -8.08 3.06 -18.66
N SER A 103 -8.80 2.13 -19.29
CA SER A 103 -10.00 2.41 -20.11
C SER A 103 -11.29 1.89 -19.51
N ASN A 104 -11.22 1.02 -18.48
CA ASN A 104 -12.36 0.48 -17.77
C ASN A 104 -12.20 0.76 -16.27
N PHE A 105 -12.75 1.89 -15.85
CA PHE A 105 -12.66 2.34 -14.47
C PHE A 105 -13.93 3.11 -14.07
N LYS A 106 -14.16 3.17 -12.77
CA LYS A 106 -15.18 4.00 -12.13
C LYS A 106 -14.54 4.90 -11.08
N ALA A 107 -15.36 5.73 -10.47
CA ALA A 107 -14.98 6.40 -9.25
C ALA A 107 -14.58 5.38 -8.17
N ILE A 108 -13.44 5.61 -7.51
CA ILE A 108 -13.06 4.86 -6.32
C ILE A 108 -14.09 5.18 -5.21
N PRO A 109 -14.69 4.17 -4.55
CA PRO A 109 -15.57 4.39 -3.42
C PRO A 109 -14.92 5.18 -2.28
N GLU A 110 -15.69 6.07 -1.66
CA GLU A 110 -15.27 6.85 -0.48
C GLU A 110 -14.73 5.94 0.65
N GLY A 111 -13.72 6.43 1.36
CA GLY A 111 -13.12 5.76 2.51
C GLY A 111 -12.19 4.59 2.18
N LEU A 112 -11.91 4.31 0.91
CA LEU A 112 -11.00 3.23 0.50
C LEU A 112 -9.57 3.72 0.31
N SER A 113 -9.35 4.99 -0.02
CA SER A 113 -7.98 5.47 -0.23
C SER A 113 -7.21 5.52 1.08
N ILE A 114 -5.90 5.31 1.00
CA ILE A 114 -5.03 5.45 2.16
C ILE A 114 -5.07 6.87 2.73
N PHE A 115 -5.30 7.89 1.90
CA PHE A 115 -5.44 9.28 2.34
C PHE A 115 -6.65 9.46 3.27
N GLU A 116 -7.85 9.08 2.80
CA GLU A 116 -9.08 9.17 3.60
C GLU A 116 -8.98 8.34 4.89
N ARG A 117 -8.36 7.15 4.84
CA ARG A 117 -8.22 6.29 6.01
C ARG A 117 -7.24 6.86 7.03
N LEU A 118 -6.15 7.48 6.58
CA LEU A 118 -5.17 8.13 7.45
C LEU A 118 -5.77 9.38 8.09
N GLU A 119 -6.43 10.24 7.30
CA GLU A 119 -7.16 11.42 7.78
C GLU A 119 -8.23 11.03 8.80
N SER A 120 -9.03 9.99 8.50
CA SER A 120 -10.03 9.47 9.45
C SER A 120 -9.42 8.89 10.74
N ALA A 121 -8.21 8.34 10.69
CA ALA A 121 -7.59 7.69 11.85
C ALA A 121 -6.86 8.68 12.78
N PHE A 122 -6.22 9.70 12.19
CA PHE A 122 -5.42 10.69 12.93
C PHE A 122 -6.20 11.98 13.18
N GLY A 123 -7.22 12.27 12.39
CA GLY A 123 -7.90 13.57 12.32
C GLY A 123 -7.16 14.53 11.40
N ASP A 124 -7.91 15.33 10.65
CA ASP A 124 -7.41 16.21 9.57
C ASP A 124 -6.33 17.21 10.06
N ASP A 125 -6.39 17.64 11.32
CA ASP A 125 -5.43 18.58 11.91
C ASP A 125 -4.10 17.91 12.34
N ASN A 126 -4.04 16.57 12.37
CA ASN A 126 -2.90 15.82 12.90
C ASN A 126 -2.11 15.06 11.83
N ILE A 127 -2.57 15.10 10.57
CA ILE A 127 -1.87 14.50 9.44
C ILE A 127 -2.00 15.39 8.21
N THR A 128 -0.91 15.51 7.46
CA THR A 128 -0.94 16.14 6.14
C THR A 128 -0.68 15.08 5.10
N THR A 129 -1.64 14.86 4.21
CA THR A 129 -1.47 13.98 3.05
C THR A 129 -1.17 14.83 1.81
N ILE A 130 -0.15 14.45 1.05
CA ILE A 130 0.25 15.17 -0.16
C ILE A 130 0.52 14.16 -1.26
N MET A 131 -0.07 14.40 -2.43
CA MET A 131 0.28 13.68 -3.67
C MET A 131 1.01 14.63 -4.60
N VAL A 132 2.27 14.32 -4.90
CA VAL A 132 3.05 15.02 -5.92
C VAL A 132 3.20 14.10 -7.12
N THR A 133 2.85 14.59 -8.31
CA THR A 133 2.94 13.81 -9.55
C THR A 133 3.56 14.62 -10.69
N GLY A 134 4.46 13.98 -11.44
CA GLY A 134 4.97 14.50 -12.72
C GLY A 134 4.18 14.03 -13.94
N LYS A 135 3.16 13.19 -13.78
CA LYS A 135 2.35 12.66 -14.87
C LYS A 135 0.97 13.33 -14.87
N THR A 136 0.53 13.76 -16.06
CA THR A 136 -0.68 14.59 -16.25
C THR A 136 -1.95 13.78 -16.53
N HIS A 137 -1.83 12.49 -16.82
CA HIS A 137 -2.92 11.62 -17.25
C HIS A 137 -2.96 10.35 -16.40
N HIS A 138 -4.15 9.71 -16.34
CA HIS A 138 -4.43 8.50 -15.57
C HIS A 138 -4.32 8.59 -14.04
N LEU A 139 -3.86 9.70 -13.45
CA LEU A 139 -3.64 9.82 -12.00
C LEU A 139 -4.77 10.49 -11.19
N GLY A 140 -5.84 10.92 -11.85
CA GLY A 140 -7.05 11.40 -11.18
C GLY A 140 -8.11 10.31 -11.01
N ASN A 141 -8.91 10.44 -9.95
CA ASN A 141 -10.18 9.74 -9.83
C ASN A 141 -11.18 10.39 -10.82
N CYS A 142 -11.93 9.59 -11.58
CA CYS A 142 -13.04 10.13 -12.33
C CYS A 142 -14.20 10.24 -11.34
N PRO A 143 -14.63 11.46 -10.97
CA PRO A 143 -15.68 11.60 -9.98
C PRO A 143 -16.95 10.87 -10.47
N PRO A 144 -17.72 10.24 -9.57
CA PRO A 144 -18.96 9.59 -9.97
C PRO A 144 -19.85 10.66 -10.60
N SER A 145 -20.24 10.46 -11.85
CA SER A 145 -20.97 11.46 -12.61
C SER A 145 -22.45 11.51 -12.24
N LYS A 146 -22.95 10.54 -11.45
CA LYS A 146 -24.37 10.42 -11.08
C LYS A 146 -24.60 10.05 -9.61
N PRO A 147 -25.69 10.53 -8.97
CA PRO A 147 -26.02 10.23 -7.57
C PRO A 147 -26.15 8.73 -7.24
N GLU A 148 -26.68 7.92 -8.17
CA GLU A 148 -26.82 6.47 -7.99
C GLU A 148 -25.47 5.76 -7.86
N ASP A 149 -24.42 6.27 -8.50
CA ASP A 149 -23.07 5.71 -8.41
C ASP A 149 -22.47 5.96 -7.02
N ILE A 150 -22.77 7.11 -6.41
CA ILE A 150 -22.37 7.46 -5.04
C ILE A 150 -23.05 6.53 -4.03
N GLU A 151 -24.37 6.34 -4.15
CA GLU A 151 -25.13 5.48 -3.25
C GLU A 151 -24.69 4.01 -3.34
N SER A 152 -24.42 3.54 -4.56
CA SER A 152 -23.88 2.21 -4.82
C SER A 152 -22.50 2.01 -4.16
N ALA A 153 -21.61 2.99 -4.27
CA ALA A 153 -20.29 2.97 -3.65
C ALA A 153 -20.39 2.88 -2.11
N LYS A 154 -21.26 3.71 -1.49
CA LYS A 154 -21.50 3.69 -0.04
C LYS A 154 -22.06 2.36 0.44
N LYS A 155 -22.97 1.76 -0.32
CA LYS A 155 -23.55 0.44 0.00
C LYS A 155 -22.51 -0.68 -0.08
N LYS A 156 -21.59 -0.62 -1.04
CA LYS A 156 -20.46 -1.57 -1.12
C LYS A 156 -19.53 -1.43 0.08
N LEU A 157 -19.16 -0.21 0.47
CA LEU A 157 -18.31 0.05 1.64
C LEU A 157 -18.92 -0.55 2.91
N LYS A 158 -20.21 -0.31 3.16
CA LYS A 158 -20.91 -0.83 4.35
C LYS A 158 -20.92 -2.36 4.42
N LYS A 159 -20.88 -3.05 3.27
CA LYS A 159 -20.79 -4.52 3.21
C LYS A 159 -19.39 -5.06 3.48
N LEU A 160 -18.35 -4.28 3.17
CA LEU A 160 -16.96 -4.70 3.36
C LEU A 160 -16.55 -4.66 4.84
N GLY A 161 -17.27 -3.91 5.67
CA GLY A 161 -16.92 -3.71 7.07
C GLY A 161 -15.71 -2.79 7.22
N PRO A 162 -15.25 -2.53 8.45
CA PRO A 162 -14.01 -1.77 8.64
C PRO A 162 -12.85 -2.51 7.96
N PRO A 163 -11.83 -1.78 7.47
CA PRO A 163 -10.61 -2.39 6.93
C PRO A 163 -10.07 -3.39 7.94
N LYS A 164 -9.76 -4.61 7.49
CA LYS A 164 -9.03 -5.56 8.32
C LYS A 164 -7.63 -5.01 8.53
N ALA A 165 -7.30 -4.68 9.78
CA ALA A 165 -5.96 -4.29 10.19
C ALA A 165 -4.99 -5.48 10.07
#